data_AF-A0A0N0JXM2-F1
#
_entry.id   AF-A0A0N0JXM2-F1
#
_cell.length_a   1.000
_cell.length_b   1.000
_cell.length_c   1.000
_cell.angle_alpha   90.00
_cell.angle_beta   90.00
_cell.angle_gamma   90.00
#
_symmetry.space_group_name_H-M   'P 1'
#
loop_
_entity.id
_entity.type
_entity.pdbx_description
1 polymer ?
#
loop_
_entity_poly.entity_id
_entity_poly.type
_entity_poly.pdbx_seq_one_letter_code
_entity_poly.pdbx_strand_id
1 'polypeptide(L)'
;MSGNARSQLVRGTPVDVDLFEISAGQFLAAGEYQGTVLVQVGDGLPTPVLFTIIVRPAIKFVIENGSLQKDLSFGDVTDGSTLQTTVFYQSNAAVAITIQSQNLGSLVHEGGSAFGNIPYSLVYDGTPVNLASLAQINRAFTGLGTRREQMQLRVEPQTRKYAGTYRDVLTLNYTAF
;
A
#
# COMPACT_ATOMS: atom_id res chain seq x y z
N MET A 1 -31.85 34.09 -7.17
CA MET A 1 -32.55 34.42 -8.44
C MET A 1 -32.25 33.32 -9.45
N SER A 2 -33.05 32.25 -9.48
CA SER A 2 -32.90 31.15 -10.45
C SER A 2 -33.80 31.43 -11.64
N GLY A 3 -33.22 31.88 -12.75
CA GLY A 3 -33.92 31.92 -14.03
C GLY A 3 -34.39 30.50 -14.38
N ASN A 4 -35.67 30.37 -14.71
CA ASN A 4 -36.29 29.10 -15.11
C ASN A 4 -35.45 28.49 -16.26
N ALA A 5 -34.86 27.31 -16.08
CA ALA A 5 -33.93 26.67 -17.03
C ALA A 5 -34.50 26.59 -18.46
N ARG A 6 -35.83 26.52 -18.58
CA ARG A 6 -36.58 26.61 -19.84
C ARG A 6 -36.30 27.89 -20.62
N SER A 7 -36.16 29.04 -19.94
CA SER A 7 -35.88 30.33 -20.58
C SER A 7 -34.43 30.48 -21.07
N GLN A 8 -33.50 29.76 -20.46
CA GLN A 8 -32.08 29.73 -20.87
C GLN A 8 -31.88 28.86 -22.10
N LEU A 9 -32.54 27.70 -22.17
CA LEU A 9 -32.54 26.82 -23.35
C LEU A 9 -33.10 27.52 -24.60
N VAL A 10 -34.21 28.25 -24.46
CA VAL A 10 -34.84 29.00 -25.57
C VAL A 10 -33.95 30.13 -26.10
N ARG A 11 -33.02 30.64 -25.27
CA ARG A 11 -32.05 31.67 -25.66
C ARG A 11 -30.74 31.09 -26.22
N GLY A 12 -30.67 29.78 -26.46
CA GLY A 12 -29.46 29.11 -26.93
C GLY A 12 -28.31 29.13 -25.92
N THR A 13 -28.62 29.35 -24.64
CA THR A 13 -27.62 29.36 -23.57
C THR A 13 -27.40 27.92 -23.10
N PRO A 14 -26.14 27.48 -22.90
CA PRO A 14 -25.85 26.18 -22.30
C PRO A 14 -26.56 26.05 -20.95
N VAL A 15 -27.17 24.89 -20.70
CA VAL A 15 -27.65 24.51 -19.37
C VAL A 15 -26.70 23.46 -18.84
N ASP A 16 -26.00 23.82 -17.78
CA ASP A 16 -25.18 22.87 -17.04
C ASP A 16 -26.09 21.97 -16.21
N VAL A 17 -25.94 20.66 -16.40
CA VAL A 17 -26.64 19.63 -15.63
C VAL A 17 -25.57 18.84 -14.89
N ASP A 18 -25.58 18.94 -13.56
CA ASP A 18 -24.75 18.09 -12.71
C ASP A 18 -25.33 16.68 -12.72
N LEU A 19 -24.68 15.78 -13.48
CA LEU A 19 -25.22 14.46 -13.80
C LEU A 19 -24.90 13.39 -12.74
N PHE A 20 -24.00 13.64 -11.79
CA PHE A 20 -23.63 12.64 -10.81
C PHE A 20 -23.12 13.22 -9.50
N GLU A 21 -23.44 12.52 -8.42
CA GLU A 21 -22.85 12.69 -7.10
C GLU A 21 -21.97 11.47 -6.82
N ILE A 22 -20.66 11.68 -6.67
CA ILE A 22 -19.76 10.63 -6.16
C ILE A 22 -19.80 10.76 -4.64
N SER A 23 -20.38 9.78 -3.95
CA SER A 23 -20.40 9.81 -2.48
C SER A 23 -18.97 9.85 -1.95
N ALA A 24 -18.69 10.83 -1.10
CA ALA A 24 -17.38 10.95 -0.47
C ALA A 24 -17.08 9.73 0.40
N GLY A 25 -15.81 9.33 0.46
CA GLY A 25 -15.34 8.23 1.32
C GLY A 25 -15.49 6.82 0.72
N GLN A 26 -15.96 6.69 -0.53
CA GLN A 26 -15.92 5.42 -1.23
C GLN A 26 -14.47 5.05 -1.59
N PHE A 27 -14.00 3.92 -1.06
CA PHE A 27 -12.73 3.31 -1.48
C PHE A 27 -13.06 2.24 -2.53
N LEU A 28 -13.20 2.65 -3.79
CA LEU A 28 -13.57 1.75 -4.90
C LEU A 28 -12.32 1.10 -5.50
N ALA A 29 -12.49 -0.08 -6.09
CA ALA A 29 -11.46 -0.75 -6.86
C ALA A 29 -10.89 0.19 -7.94
N ALA A 30 -9.58 0.14 -8.14
CA ALA A 30 -8.94 0.94 -9.18
C ALA A 30 -9.33 0.44 -10.56
N GLY A 31 -9.49 1.36 -11.51
CA GLY A 31 -9.89 1.04 -12.86
C GLY A 31 -10.72 2.13 -13.52
N GLU A 32 -11.14 1.82 -14.74
CA GLU A 32 -12.03 2.66 -15.52
C GLU A 32 -13.48 2.22 -15.32
N TYR A 33 -14.33 3.16 -14.96
CA TYR A 33 -15.76 2.99 -14.84
C TYR A 33 -16.43 3.76 -15.96
N GLN A 34 -17.20 3.06 -16.77
CA GLN A 34 -17.94 3.64 -17.88
C GLN A 34 -19.44 3.59 -17.59
N GLY A 35 -20.14 4.62 -18.04
CA GLY A 35 -21.59 4.65 -17.98
C GLY A 35 -22.19 5.45 -19.12
N THR A 36 -23.48 5.23 -19.33
CA THR A 36 -24.26 5.92 -20.35
C THR A 36 -25.47 6.56 -19.69
N VAL A 37 -25.62 7.87 -19.84
CA VAL A 37 -26.84 8.59 -19.49
C VAL A 37 -27.64 8.82 -20.75
N LEU A 38 -28.91 8.43 -20.77
CA LEU A 38 -29.82 8.79 -21.86
C LEU A 38 -30.47 10.13 -21.54
N VAL A 39 -30.22 11.14 -22.37
CA VAL A 39 -30.77 12.48 -22.22
C VAL A 39 -31.86 12.70 -23.27
N GLN A 40 -33.08 12.99 -22.81
CA GLN A 40 -34.20 13.34 -23.69
C GLN A 40 -34.61 14.79 -23.44
N VAL A 41 -34.72 15.57 -24.51
CA VAL A 41 -35.19 16.96 -24.47
C VAL A 41 -36.49 17.06 -25.26
N GLY A 42 -37.59 17.34 -24.56
CA GLY A 42 -38.93 17.36 -25.16
C GLY A 42 -39.33 16.00 -25.72
N ASP A 43 -39.98 16.00 -26.89
CA ASP A 43 -40.48 14.79 -27.55
C ASP A 43 -39.46 14.14 -28.50
N GLY A 44 -38.20 14.60 -28.46
CA GLY A 44 -37.11 14.03 -29.26
C GLY A 44 -36.71 12.62 -28.81
N LEU A 45 -35.96 11.91 -29.66
CA LEU A 45 -35.38 10.62 -29.29
C LEU A 45 -34.31 10.80 -28.20
N PRO A 46 -34.22 9.90 -27.20
CA PRO A 46 -33.16 9.93 -26.21
C PRO A 46 -31.78 9.86 -26.86
N THR A 47 -30.88 10.75 -26.45
CA THR A 47 -29.49 10.80 -26.92
C THR A 47 -28.56 10.22 -25.85
N PRO A 48 -27.70 9.25 -26.18
CA PRO A 48 -26.74 8.70 -25.22
C PRO A 48 -25.57 9.67 -24.99
N VAL A 49 -25.30 9.94 -23.71
CA VAL A 49 -24.12 10.66 -23.22
C VAL A 49 -23.25 9.66 -22.48
N LEU A 50 -22.09 9.36 -23.06
CA LEU A 50 -21.08 8.47 -22.48
C LEU A 50 -20.22 9.25 -21.50
N PHE A 51 -19.90 8.64 -20.37
CA PHE A 51 -18.95 9.19 -19.42
C PHE A 51 -17.99 8.12 -18.90
N THR A 52 -16.81 8.58 -18.53
CA THR A 52 -15.71 7.77 -18.01
C THR A 52 -15.21 8.35 -16.70
N ILE A 53 -15.09 7.51 -15.68
CA ILE A 53 -14.51 7.84 -14.37
C ILE A 53 -13.28 6.95 -14.17
N ILE A 54 -12.15 7.56 -13.82
CA ILE A 54 -10.91 6.83 -13.54
C ILE A 54 -10.66 6.84 -12.04
N VAL A 55 -10.71 5.66 -11.43
CA VAL A 55 -10.31 5.45 -10.03
C VAL A 55 -8.85 5.03 -10.02
N ARG A 56 -8.00 5.86 -9.40
CA ARG A 56 -6.55 5.60 -9.34
C ARG A 56 -6.21 4.53 -8.29
N PRO A 57 -5.17 3.71 -8.53
CA PRO A 57 -4.57 2.88 -7.49
C PRO A 57 -4.13 3.72 -6.30
N ALA A 58 -4.50 3.26 -5.12
CA ALA A 58 -4.21 3.89 -3.85
C ALA A 58 -3.92 2.83 -2.79
N ILE A 59 -3.09 3.21 -1.83
CA ILE A 59 -2.79 2.42 -0.64
C ILE A 59 -2.86 3.32 0.59
N LYS A 60 -3.37 2.76 1.67
CA LYS A 60 -3.42 3.40 2.98
C LYS A 60 -2.92 2.43 4.03
N PHE A 61 -1.96 2.85 4.85
CA PHE A 61 -1.55 2.08 6.00
C PHE A 61 -2.52 2.27 7.16
N VAL A 62 -2.76 1.19 7.90
CA VAL A 62 -3.50 1.21 9.15
C VAL A 62 -2.47 1.14 10.28
N ILE A 63 -2.37 2.23 11.04
CA ILE A 63 -1.36 2.39 12.07
C ILE A 63 -1.94 1.88 13.39
N GLU A 64 -1.42 0.78 13.93
CA GLU A 64 -1.87 0.25 15.23
C GLU A 64 -1.23 0.96 16.43
N ASN A 65 0.02 1.44 16.33
CA ASN A 65 0.79 1.99 17.46
C ASN A 65 1.32 3.41 17.20
N GLY A 66 0.57 4.23 16.47
CA GLY A 66 0.91 5.64 16.18
C GLY A 66 2.10 5.88 15.23
N SER A 67 2.83 4.84 14.79
CA SER A 67 3.97 4.97 13.87
C SER A 67 4.02 3.86 12.82
N LEU A 68 4.48 4.21 11.60
CA LEU A 68 4.87 3.26 10.56
C LEU A 68 6.29 2.73 10.75
N GLN A 69 7.13 3.45 11.51
CA GLN A 69 8.42 2.98 11.95
C GLN A 69 8.25 2.09 13.18
N LYS A 70 8.86 0.90 13.13
CA LYS A 70 8.89 -0.04 14.25
C LYS A 70 10.34 -0.36 14.58
N ASP A 71 10.71 -0.16 15.83
CA ASP A 71 11.98 -0.63 16.37
C ASP A 71 11.78 -2.06 16.88
N LEU A 72 12.51 -3.00 16.27
CA LEU A 72 12.46 -4.42 16.61
C LEU A 72 13.80 -4.78 17.27
N SER A 73 13.75 -5.50 18.38
CA SER A 73 14.94 -5.95 19.11
C SER A 73 14.89 -7.45 19.31
N PHE A 74 15.95 -8.14 18.89
CA PHE A 74 16.12 -9.57 19.14
C PHE A 74 16.53 -9.87 20.59
N GLY A 75 16.96 -8.85 21.35
CA GLY A 75 17.56 -9.02 22.66
C GLY A 75 18.92 -9.73 22.57
N ASP A 76 19.16 -10.66 23.49
CA ASP A 76 20.30 -11.57 23.44
C ASP A 76 20.03 -12.65 22.38
N VAL A 77 21.01 -12.86 21.49
CA VAL A 77 20.94 -13.82 20.38
C VAL A 77 21.89 -15.01 20.55
N THR A 78 22.43 -15.22 21.75
CA THR A 78 23.31 -16.35 22.06
C THR A 78 22.68 -17.69 21.67
N ASP A 79 21.40 -17.87 22.02
CA ASP A 79 20.60 -19.06 21.68
C ASP A 79 19.73 -18.88 20.42
N GLY A 80 19.97 -17.79 19.67
CA GLY A 80 19.13 -17.38 18.55
C GLY A 80 17.88 -16.66 19.04
N SER A 81 17.15 -16.06 18.10
CA SER A 81 15.94 -15.30 18.44
C SER A 81 15.02 -15.21 17.23
N THR A 82 13.72 -15.18 17.49
CA THR A 82 12.68 -15.00 16.47
C THR A 82 11.76 -13.87 16.90
N LEU A 83 11.51 -12.95 15.98
CA LEU A 83 10.59 -11.83 16.16
C LEU A 83 9.47 -11.91 15.15
N GLN A 84 8.30 -11.47 15.58
CA GLN A 84 7.14 -11.31 14.71
C GLN A 84 6.60 -9.91 14.85
N THR A 85 6.30 -9.29 13.71
CA THR A 85 5.53 -8.05 13.64
C THR A 85 4.51 -8.17 12.53
N THR A 86 3.60 -7.21 12.45
CA THR A 86 2.52 -7.22 11.46
C THR A 86 2.38 -5.84 10.84
N VAL A 87 2.13 -5.80 9.54
CA VAL A 87 1.79 -4.59 8.79
C VAL A 87 0.33 -4.69 8.39
N PHE A 88 -0.39 -3.58 8.58
CA PHE A 88 -1.79 -3.47 8.17
C PHE A 88 -1.91 -2.39 7.11
N TYR A 89 -2.55 -2.72 5.99
CA TYR A 89 -2.82 -1.76 4.93
C TYR A 89 -4.10 -2.10 4.19
N GLN A 90 -4.67 -1.10 3.54
CA GLN A 90 -5.79 -1.22 2.61
C GLN A 90 -5.31 -0.76 1.24
N SER A 91 -5.67 -1.49 0.18
CA SER A 91 -5.44 -1.07 -1.20
C SER A 91 -6.66 -1.37 -2.03
N ASN A 92 -6.93 -0.50 -3.00
CA ASN A 92 -7.98 -0.70 -3.98
C ASN A 92 -7.46 -1.33 -5.28
N ALA A 93 -6.20 -1.73 -5.33
CA ALA A 93 -5.58 -2.33 -6.51
C ALA A 93 -4.64 -3.47 -6.12
N ALA A 94 -3.91 -4.03 -7.09
CA ALA A 94 -2.83 -4.95 -6.77
C ALA A 94 -1.67 -4.16 -6.12
N VAL A 95 -0.84 -4.83 -5.33
CA VAL A 95 0.27 -4.18 -4.61
C VAL A 95 1.58 -4.88 -4.89
N ALA A 96 2.59 -4.10 -5.27
CA ALA A 96 3.98 -4.53 -5.34
C ALA A 96 4.70 -4.05 -4.07
N ILE A 97 5.30 -4.97 -3.34
CA ILE A 97 6.03 -4.71 -2.11
C ILE A 97 7.51 -4.93 -2.41
N THR A 98 8.32 -3.88 -2.35
CA THR A 98 9.76 -4.01 -2.43
C THR A 98 10.37 -3.97 -1.04
N ILE A 99 11.29 -4.89 -0.75
CA ILE A 99 11.90 -5.08 0.56
C ILE A 99 13.41 -4.99 0.39
N GLN A 100 14.06 -4.13 1.17
CA GLN A 100 15.50 -3.92 1.12
C GLN A 100 16.08 -3.80 2.53
N SER A 101 17.16 -4.51 2.78
CA SER A 101 18.03 -4.32 3.94
C SER A 101 19.18 -3.38 3.56
N GLN A 102 19.49 -2.41 4.42
CA GLN A 102 20.68 -1.57 4.24
C GLN A 102 21.97 -2.38 4.32
N ASN A 103 22.00 -3.41 5.18
CA ASN A 103 23.16 -4.26 5.41
C ASN A 103 23.01 -5.67 4.82
N LEU A 104 22.24 -5.82 3.73
CA LEU A 104 22.12 -7.04 2.94
C LEU A 104 21.72 -8.29 3.76
N GLY A 105 20.82 -8.13 4.73
CA GLY A 105 20.33 -9.20 5.60
C GLY A 105 21.24 -9.50 6.80
N SER A 106 22.01 -8.52 7.25
CA SER A 106 22.87 -8.65 8.43
C SER A 106 22.72 -7.48 9.39
N LEU A 107 22.65 -7.77 10.69
CA LEU A 107 22.84 -6.77 11.73
C LEU A 107 24.34 -6.48 11.82
N VAL A 108 24.76 -5.22 11.66
CA VAL A 108 26.17 -4.82 11.71
C VAL A 108 26.46 -4.18 13.05
N HIS A 109 27.60 -4.52 13.66
CA HIS A 109 28.01 -3.94 14.94
C HIS A 109 28.09 -2.41 14.83
N GLU A 110 27.68 -1.66 15.85
CA GLU A 110 27.71 -0.19 15.83
C GLU A 110 29.13 0.39 15.69
N GLY A 111 30.14 -0.34 16.16
CA GLY A 111 31.56 -0.04 15.90
C GLY A 111 32.03 -0.30 14.47
N GLY A 112 31.17 -0.80 13.59
CA GLY A 112 31.45 -1.11 12.18
C GLY A 112 31.63 -2.61 11.91
N SER A 113 31.64 -2.97 10.62
CA SER A 113 31.70 -4.37 10.15
C SER A 113 32.96 -5.14 10.55
N ALA A 114 34.05 -4.44 10.89
CA ALA A 114 35.27 -5.04 11.43
C ALA A 114 35.03 -5.76 12.78
N PHE A 115 34.03 -5.34 13.55
CA PHE A 115 33.59 -5.97 14.80
C PHE A 115 32.51 -7.04 14.57
N GLY A 116 32.31 -7.42 13.30
CA GLY A 116 31.44 -8.50 12.88
C GLY A 116 30.03 -8.05 12.51
N ASN A 117 29.30 -9.05 12.01
CA ASN A 117 27.92 -8.96 11.60
C ASN A 117 27.15 -10.21 12.05
N ILE A 118 25.82 -10.10 12.16
CA ILE A 118 24.94 -11.19 12.55
C ILE A 118 23.91 -11.36 11.43
N PRO A 119 23.96 -12.44 10.64
CA PRO A 119 22.99 -12.67 9.58
C PRO A 119 21.61 -12.96 10.19
N TYR A 120 20.57 -12.48 9.52
CA TYR A 120 19.19 -12.80 9.86
C TYR A 120 18.40 -13.11 8.59
N SER A 121 17.30 -13.82 8.78
CA SER A 121 16.36 -14.18 7.72
C SER A 121 15.02 -13.47 7.92
N LEU A 122 14.30 -13.23 6.83
CA LEU A 122 12.94 -12.69 6.82
C LEU A 122 12.02 -13.64 6.07
N VAL A 123 10.89 -13.96 6.68
CA VAL A 123 9.72 -14.53 6.03
C VAL A 123 8.62 -13.48 6.09
N TYR A 124 8.08 -13.11 4.93
CA TYR A 124 7.05 -12.10 4.77
C TYR A 124 5.74 -12.76 4.32
N ASP A 125 4.82 -12.91 5.26
CA ASP A 125 3.51 -13.55 5.10
C ASP A 125 3.64 -14.93 4.42
N GLY A 126 4.48 -15.78 5.04
CA GLY A 126 4.81 -17.11 4.54
C GLY A 126 5.79 -17.17 3.35
N THR A 127 6.15 -16.03 2.76
CA THR A 127 7.10 -15.97 1.63
C THR A 127 8.53 -15.69 2.11
N PRO A 128 9.50 -16.61 1.93
CA PRO A 128 10.90 -16.31 2.25
C PRO A 128 11.44 -15.15 1.40
N VAL A 129 12.15 -14.22 2.03
CA VAL A 129 12.70 -13.02 1.38
C VAL A 129 14.22 -13.10 1.34
N ASN A 130 14.80 -13.04 0.15
CA ASN A 130 16.24 -12.89 0.00
C ASN A 130 16.64 -11.43 0.25
N LEU A 131 17.31 -11.16 1.38
CA LEU A 131 17.73 -9.81 1.76
C LEU A 131 19.11 -9.41 1.22
N ALA A 132 19.81 -10.30 0.51
CA ALA A 132 21.10 -10.00 -0.10
C ALA A 132 20.98 -9.02 -1.30
N SER A 133 19.76 -8.76 -1.77
CA SER A 133 19.42 -7.81 -2.82
C SER A 133 18.03 -7.24 -2.59
N LEU A 134 17.61 -6.28 -3.42
CA LEU A 134 16.21 -5.82 -3.44
C LEU A 134 15.30 -7.00 -3.78
N ALA A 135 14.35 -7.30 -2.90
CA ALA A 135 13.33 -8.31 -3.12
C ALA A 135 12.00 -7.65 -3.51
N GLN A 136 11.20 -8.31 -4.34
CA GLN A 136 9.86 -7.86 -4.69
C GLN A 136 8.84 -8.98 -4.49
N ILE A 137 7.71 -8.64 -3.88
CA ILE A 137 6.57 -9.50 -3.67
C ILE A 137 5.34 -8.84 -4.27
N ASN A 138 4.63 -9.55 -5.15
CA ASN A 138 3.37 -9.06 -5.72
C ASN A 138 2.19 -9.68 -4.98
N ARG A 139 1.19 -8.85 -4.69
CA ARG A 139 -0.07 -9.23 -4.07
C ARG A 139 -1.20 -8.86 -5.01
N ALA A 140 -1.94 -9.86 -5.47
CA ALA A 140 -3.14 -9.64 -6.28
C ALA A 140 -4.18 -8.84 -5.49
N PHE A 141 -5.04 -8.08 -6.16
CA PHE A 141 -6.20 -7.45 -5.55
C PHE A 141 -7.23 -8.54 -5.17
N THR A 142 -7.76 -8.49 -3.94
CA THR A 142 -8.74 -9.47 -3.43
C THR A 142 -9.95 -8.82 -2.78
N GLY A 143 -10.00 -7.49 -2.71
CA GLY A 143 -11.05 -6.73 -2.05
C GLY A 143 -10.52 -5.54 -1.28
N LEU A 144 -11.45 -4.77 -0.71
CA LEU A 144 -11.20 -3.48 -0.06
C LEU A 144 -10.92 -3.59 1.45
N GLY A 145 -10.96 -4.81 1.98
CA GLY A 145 -10.71 -5.06 3.39
C GLY A 145 -9.27 -4.76 3.79
N THR A 146 -9.07 -4.49 5.08
CA THR A 146 -7.71 -4.37 5.65
C THR A 146 -6.97 -5.70 5.48
N ARG A 147 -5.80 -5.62 4.86
CA ARG A 147 -4.84 -6.71 4.79
C ARG A 147 -3.96 -6.70 6.01
N ARG A 148 -3.67 -7.89 6.51
CA ARG A 148 -2.78 -8.15 7.62
C ARG A 148 -1.65 -9.02 7.10
N GLU A 149 -0.43 -8.50 7.04
CA GLU A 149 0.73 -9.26 6.57
C GLU A 149 1.73 -9.40 7.71
N GLN A 150 2.11 -10.64 8.02
CA GLN A 150 3.05 -10.94 9.09
C GLN A 150 4.49 -10.88 8.59
N MET A 151 5.37 -10.23 9.35
CA MET A 151 6.80 -10.31 9.17
C MET A 151 7.39 -11.17 10.27
N GLN A 152 8.09 -12.23 9.92
CA GLN A 152 8.86 -13.04 10.85
C GLN A 152 10.34 -12.90 10.54
N LEU A 153 11.10 -12.39 11.50
CA LEU A 153 12.55 -12.30 11.41
C LEU A 153 13.19 -13.33 12.33
N ARG A 154 14.29 -13.94 11.90
CA ARG A 154 15.00 -14.94 12.70
C ARG A 154 16.50 -14.77 12.61
N VAL A 155 17.15 -14.88 13.76
CA VAL A 155 18.60 -14.99 13.95
C VAL A 155 18.88 -16.38 14.50
N GLU A 156 19.80 -17.12 13.87
CA GLU A 156 20.30 -18.39 14.42
C GLU A 156 21.24 -18.14 15.62
N PRO A 157 21.46 -19.13 16.50
CA PRO A 157 22.37 -19.00 17.64
C PRO A 157 23.74 -18.39 17.31
N GLN A 158 24.15 -17.37 18.07
CA GLN A 158 25.41 -16.64 17.87
C GLN A 158 26.32 -16.76 19.09
N THR A 159 27.29 -17.69 19.06
CA THR A 159 28.14 -18.00 20.24
C THR A 159 29.52 -17.34 20.25
N ARG A 160 29.91 -16.62 19.20
CA ARG A 160 31.27 -16.05 19.03
C ARG A 160 31.27 -14.63 18.47
N LYS A 161 30.28 -13.82 18.85
CA LYS A 161 30.20 -12.42 18.44
C LYS A 161 30.79 -11.50 19.50
N TYR A 162 31.31 -10.37 19.08
CA TYR A 162 31.76 -9.35 20.02
C TYR A 162 30.55 -8.82 20.79
N ALA A 163 30.76 -8.49 22.07
CA ALA A 163 29.71 -7.85 22.86
C ALA A 163 29.45 -6.44 22.32
N GLY A 164 28.17 -6.09 22.18
CA GLY A 164 27.75 -4.76 21.73
C GLY A 164 26.42 -4.80 20.98
N THR A 165 26.03 -3.64 20.47
CA THR A 165 24.79 -3.48 19.71
C THR A 165 25.04 -3.73 18.23
N TYR A 166 24.14 -4.48 17.61
CA TYR A 166 24.13 -4.73 16.17
C TYR A 166 22.83 -4.20 15.56
N ARG A 167 22.91 -3.51 14.42
CA ARG A 167 21.76 -2.85 13.80
C ARG A 167 21.68 -3.07 12.30
N ASP A 168 20.47 -3.05 11.79
CA ASP A 168 20.14 -2.93 10.38
C ASP A 168 18.86 -2.10 10.23
N VAL A 169 18.62 -1.58 9.02
CA VAL A 169 17.37 -0.90 8.66
C VAL A 169 16.77 -1.63 7.47
N LEU A 170 15.54 -2.10 7.67
CA LEU A 170 14.70 -2.68 6.62
C LEU A 170 13.72 -1.64 6.10
N THR A 171 13.78 -1.37 4.80
CA THR A 171 12.83 -0.49 4.11
C THR A 171 11.88 -1.35 3.30
N LEU A 172 10.57 -1.18 3.54
CA LEU A 172 9.51 -1.79 2.75
C LEU A 172 8.75 -0.68 2.03
N ASN A 173 8.72 -0.73 0.70
CA ASN A 173 7.95 0.20 -0.11
C ASN A 173 6.78 -0.51 -0.79
N TYR A 174 5.60 0.09 -0.72
CA TYR A 174 4.36 -0.49 -1.23
C TYR A 174 3.83 0.40 -2.34
N THR A 175 3.69 -0.16 -3.53
CA THR A 175 3.19 0.52 -4.72
C THR A 175 1.91 -0.15 -5.18
N ALA A 176 0.80 0.58 -5.17
CA ALA A 176 -0.46 0.12 -5.77
C ALA A 176 -0.40 0.30 -7.30
N PHE A 177 -0.88 -0.68 -8.06
CA PHE A 177 -0.91 -0.66 -9.53
C PHE A 177 -2.13 -1.36 -10.11
#